data_AF-A0A699UAX5-F1
#
_entry.id   AF-A0A699UAX5-F1
#
_cell.length_a   1.000
_cell.length_b   1.000
_cell.length_c   1.000
_cell.angle_alpha   90.00
_cell.angle_beta   90.00
_cell.angle_gamma   90.00
#
_symmetry.space_group_name_H-M   'P 1'
#
loop_
_entity.id
_entity.type
_entity.pdbx_description
1 polymer ?
#
loop_
_entity_poly.entity_id
_entity_poly.type
_entity_poly.pdbx_seq_one_letter_code
_entity_poly.pdbx_strand_id
1 'polypeptide(L)' 'MAILRFNALELVDHRQPVVVAPSKQRRSEAFGQNVFNQEAMRATMSGEYFKKLQAAIKQGVAVEHSVA' A
#
# COMPACT_ATOMS: atom_id res chain seq x y z
N MET A 1 44.35 4.19 0.41
CA MET A 1 43.78 2.97 -0.21
C MET A 1 42.30 2.87 0.15
N ALA A 2 41.42 2.65 -0.82
CA ALA A 2 39.96 2.68 -0.63
C ALA A 2 39.42 1.31 -0.17
N ILE A 3 39.81 0.85 1.02
CA ILE A 3 39.52 -0.50 1.55
C ILE A 3 38.01 -0.80 1.55
N LEU A 4 37.19 0.15 2.00
CA LEU A 4 35.73 -0.02 2.06
C LEU A 4 35.09 -0.23 0.67
N ARG A 5 35.68 0.36 -0.38
CA ARG A 5 35.19 0.21 -1.76
C ARG A 5 35.40 -1.22 -2.27
N PHE A 6 36.56 -1.81 -2.00
CA PHE A 6 36.86 -3.17 -2.42
C PHE A 6 36.02 -4.19 -1.65
N ASN A 7 35.86 -4.00 -0.33
CA ASN A 7 35.00 -4.86 0.49
C ASN A 7 33.52 -4.81 0.04
N ALA A 8 33.03 -3.65 -0.40
CA ALA A 8 31.67 -3.53 -0.93
C ALA A 8 31.49 -4.29 -2.25
N LEU A 9 32.52 -4.31 -3.11
CA LEU A 9 32.50 -5.05 -4.37
C LEU A 9 32.50 -6.56 -4.13
N GLU A 10 33.32 -7.05 -3.21
CA GLU A 10 33.33 -8.46 -2.80
C GLU A 10 31.97 -8.89 -2.23
N LEU A 11 31.34 -8.05 -1.40
CA LEU A 11 30.03 -8.36 -0.84
C LEU A 11 28.91 -8.39 -1.89
N VAL A 12 28.99 -7.57 -2.94
CA VAL A 12 28.00 -7.61 -4.04
C VAL A 12 28.12 -8.92 -4.84
N ASP A 13 29.33 -9.43 -5.05
CA ASP A 13 29.58 -10.66 -5.81
C ASP A 13 28.91 -11.89 -5.16
N HIS A 14 28.72 -11.87 -3.85
CA HIS A 14 28.07 -12.96 -3.10
C HIS A 14 26.53 -12.82 -2.97
N ARG A 15 25.92 -11.73 -3.46
CA ARG A 15 24.47 -11.54 -3.33
C ARG A 15 23.71 -12.49 -4.24
N GLN A 16 22.77 -13.24 -3.66
CA GLN A 16 21.85 -14.07 -4.41
C GLN A 16 20.58 -13.30 -4.76
N PRO A 17 20.04 -13.42 -5.98
CA PRO A 17 18.74 -12.86 -6.32
C PRO A 17 17.63 -13.41 -5.43
N VAL A 18 16.76 -12.53 -4.95
CA VAL A 18 15.57 -12.95 -4.22
C VAL A 18 14.51 -13.40 -5.22
N VAL A 19 14.19 -14.69 -5.22
CA VAL A 19 13.14 -15.25 -6.06
C VAL A 19 11.78 -14.85 -5.47
N VAL A 20 11.04 -14.01 -6.20
CA VAL A 20 9.66 -13.67 -5.85
C VAL A 20 8.73 -14.68 -6.50
N ALA A 21 8.05 -15.47 -5.66
CA ALA A 21 7.03 -16.39 -6.14
C ALA A 21 5.87 -15.62 -6.78
N PRO A 22 5.38 -16.03 -7.96
CA PRO A 22 4.19 -15.43 -8.54
C PRO A 22 3.01 -15.63 -7.59
N SER A 23 2.17 -14.60 -7.44
CA SER A 23 0.92 -14.74 -6.70
C SER A 23 0.07 -15.85 -7.33
N LYS A 24 -0.45 -16.74 -6.48
CA LYS A 24 -1.36 -17.81 -6.91
C LYS A 24 -2.74 -17.28 -7.29
N GLN A 25 -3.07 -16.05 -6.88
CA GLN A 25 -4.36 -15.42 -7.09
C GLN A 25 -4.44 -14.71 -8.44
N ARG A 26 -5.66 -14.50 -8.94
CA ARG A 26 -5.85 -13.66 -10.12
C ARG A 26 -5.38 -12.24 -9.79
N ARG A 27 -4.82 -11.55 -10.78
CA ARG A 27 -4.36 -10.16 -10.60
C ARG A 27 -5.45 -9.23 -10.06
N SER A 28 -6.70 -9.46 -10.48
CA SER A 28 -7.87 -8.72 -9.98
C SER A 28 -8.18 -8.98 -8.50
N GLU A 29 -7.90 -10.18 -7.99
CA GLU A 29 -8.14 -10.56 -6.59
C GLU A 29 -7.06 -9.98 -5.67
N ALA A 30 -5.81 -9.96 -6.12
CA ALA A 30 -4.72 -9.34 -5.38
C ALA A 30 -4.76 -7.80 -5.45
N PHE A 31 -5.34 -7.24 -6.52
CA PHE A 31 -5.43 -5.80 -6.70
C PHE A 31 -6.35 -5.17 -5.65
N GLY A 32 -5.81 -4.25 -4.86
CA GLY A 32 -6.57 -3.55 -3.82
C GLY A 32 -6.88 -4.38 -2.58
N GLN A 33 -6.37 -5.60 -2.45
CA GLN A 33 -6.60 -6.47 -1.28
C GLN A 33 -6.18 -5.82 0.04
N ASN A 34 -5.04 -5.12 0.05
CA ASN A 34 -4.48 -4.48 1.24
C ASN A 34 -4.75 -2.96 1.26
N VAL A 35 -5.86 -2.53 0.67
CA VAL A 35 -6.23 -1.11 0.59
C VAL A 35 -7.62 -0.94 1.19
N PHE A 36 -7.79 0.10 2.00
CA PHE A 36 -9.11 0.51 2.50
C PHE A 36 -9.89 1.26 1.42
N ASN A 37 -10.32 0.51 0.41
CA ASN A 37 -11.01 1.02 -0.77
C ASN A 37 -12.49 1.37 -0.47
N GLN A 38 -13.23 1.83 -1.48
CA GLN A 38 -14.64 2.21 -1.30
C GLN A 38 -15.55 1.07 -0.86
N GLU A 39 -15.28 -0.15 -1.29
CA GLU A 39 -16.04 -1.34 -0.90
C GLU A 39 -15.77 -1.69 0.57
N ALA A 40 -14.50 -1.69 0.97
CA ALA A 40 -14.08 -1.90 2.36
C ALA A 40 -14.66 -0.80 3.28
N MET A 41 -14.59 0.47 2.85
CA MET A 41 -15.19 1.59 3.57
C MET A 41 -16.70 1.39 3.74
N ARG A 42 -17.42 1.02 2.68
CA ARG A 42 -18.87 0.78 2.76
C ARG A 42 -19.23 -0.40 3.66
N ALA A 43 -18.40 -1.44 3.70
CA ALA A 43 -18.63 -2.63 4.50
C ALA A 43 -18.34 -2.44 6.00
N THR A 44 -17.44 -1.51 6.35
CA THR A 44 -16.91 -1.39 7.72
C THR A 44 -17.26 -0.08 8.42
N MET A 45 -17.56 0.99 7.69
CA MET A 45 -17.95 2.28 8.26
C MET A 45 -19.47 2.40 8.43
N SER A 46 -19.90 3.28 9.34
CA SER A 46 -21.30 3.69 9.40
C SER A 46 -21.69 4.42 8.11
N GLY A 47 -22.96 4.27 7.70
CA GLY A 47 -23.44 4.90 6.46
C GLY A 47 -23.31 6.43 6.45
N GLU A 48 -23.40 7.07 7.62
CA GLU A 48 -23.21 8.52 7.76
C GLU A 48 -21.75 8.93 7.56
N TYR A 49 -20.81 8.24 8.23
CA TYR A 49 -19.39 8.53 8.08
C TYR A 49 -18.87 8.24 6.67
N PHE A 50 -19.35 7.15 6.05
CA PHE A 50 -19.05 6.86 4.65
C PHE A 50 -19.48 8.00 3.72
N LYS A 51 -20.70 8.54 3.90
CA LYS A 51 -21.20 9.65 3.09
C LYS A 51 -20.40 10.93 3.30
N LYS A 52 -20.10 11.29 4.55
CA LYS A 52 -19.30 12.47 4.88
C LYS A 52 -17.89 12.39 4.28
N LEU A 53 -17.22 11.24 4.45
CA LEU A 53 -15.89 11.01 3.89
C LEU A 53 -15.91 11.04 2.35
N GLN A 54 -16.91 10.42 1.72
CA GLN A 54 -17.05 10.45 0.27
C GLN A 54 -17.32 11.86 -0.27
N ALA A 55 -18.09 12.68 0.44
CA ALA A 55 -18.31 14.07 0.09
C ALA A 55 -17.01 14.87 0.18
N ALA A 56 -16.25 14.71 1.26
CA ALA A 56 -14.93 15.34 1.44
C ALA A 56 -13.97 15.01 0.30
N ILE A 57 -13.88 13.72 -0.09
CA ILE A 57 -13.06 13.28 -1.22
C ILE A 57 -13.50 13.90 -2.54
N LYS A 58 -14.81 13.91 -2.83
CA LYS A 58 -15.35 14.41 -4.11
C LYS A 58 -15.29 15.92 -4.25
N GLN A 59 -15.49 16.65 -3.16
CA GLN A 59 -15.59 18.10 -3.14
C GLN A 59 -14.25 18.76 -2.78
N GLY A 60 -13.26 17.99 -2.33
CA GLY A 60 -11.96 18.52 -1.90
C GLY A 60 -12.03 19.35 -0.61
N VAL A 61 -13.03 19.11 0.23
CA VAL A 61 -13.21 19.80 1.52
C VAL A 61 -12.53 19.04 2.66
N ALA A 62 -12.23 19.76 3.74
CA ALA A 62 -11.60 19.17 4.91
C ALA A 62 -12.46 18.06 5.53
N VAL A 63 -11.80 17.02 6.06
CA VAL A 63 -12.47 15.93 6.77
C VAL A 63 -12.89 16.43 8.15
N GLU A 64 -14.16 16.24 8.48
CA GLU A 64 -14.69 16.56 9.82
C GLU A 64 -14.00 15.71 10.89
N HIS A 65 -13.65 16.30 12.04
CA HIS A 65 -13.04 15.57 13.15
C HIS A 65 -13.89 14.35 13.58
N SER A 66 -15.22 14.42 13.51
CA SER A 66 -16.07 13.28 13.86
C SER A 66 -15.88 12.03 13.00
N VAL A 67 -15.27 12.18 11.82
CA VAL A 67 -15.01 11.08 10.86
C VAL A 67 -13.59 10.53 10.99
N ALA A 68 -12.67 11.29 11.60
CA ALA A 68 -11.26 10.96 11.78
C ALA A 68 -11.03 10.17 13.09
#